data_AF-A0A6A6HVE6-F1
#
_entry.id   AF-A0A6A6HVE6-F1
#
_cell.length_a   1.000
_cell.length_b   1.000
_cell.length_c   1.000
_cell.angle_alpha   90.00
_cell.angle_beta   90.00
_cell.angle_gamma   90.00
#
_symmetry.space_group_name_H-M   'P 1'
#
loop_
_entity.id
_entity.type
_entity.pdbx_description
1 polymer ?
#
loop_
_entity_poly.entity_id
_entity_poly.type
_entity_poly.pdbx_seq_one_letter_code
_entity_poly.pdbx_strand_id
1 'polypeptide(L)'
;MTSNEKLGMDRADQAVALNQRAALVDFGASILTAIPDIGERAEPLRVGISIGSITKNLAEGMSLAVSVMGQEDLMQSAEGVRASRKESFIRQLQERRMQANVAGRDIKVTDKQIEATKVRLEMCERDIKLQQQRVAHIVEMEEWHNNKYTSERLYAWMDNSVRSLFYQMHVLANDLAKKAQKAFRFERGEPGIEYIGQSYWDNGRDGLLSGEPLYLALKRLEAAYLERRNHDFEIVKNISLRQIQPWALINLRETGTVEFSILEPFFDFDFPD
;
A
#
# COMPACT_ATOMS: atom_id res chain seq x y z
N MET A 1 59.28 8.10 6.43
CA MET A 1 60.45 7.23 6.63
C MET A 1 60.74 7.12 8.11
N THR A 2 60.53 5.93 8.69
CA THR A 2 60.87 5.68 10.09
C THR A 2 62.40 5.72 10.28
N SER A 3 62.88 6.02 11.48
CA SER A 3 64.33 6.13 11.75
C SER A 3 65.11 4.86 11.39
N ASN A 4 64.46 3.69 11.47
CA ASN A 4 65.04 2.40 11.11
C ASN A 4 65.04 2.15 9.59
N GLU A 5 64.09 2.71 8.84
CA GLU A 5 64.09 2.68 7.36
C GLU A 5 65.25 3.48 6.79
N LYS A 6 65.50 4.69 7.34
CA LYS A 6 66.64 5.51 6.93
C LYS A 6 67.96 4.82 7.26
N LEU A 7 68.10 4.29 8.47
CA LEU A 7 69.30 3.56 8.87
C LEU A 7 69.51 2.30 8.01
N GLY A 8 68.44 1.59 7.64
CA GLY A 8 68.51 0.44 6.75
C GLY A 8 68.96 0.81 5.33
N MET A 9 68.43 1.90 4.78
CA MET A 9 68.83 2.43 3.47
C MET A 9 70.26 2.97 3.46
N ASP A 10 70.61 3.83 4.43
CA ASP A 10 71.96 4.43 4.51
C ASP A 10 73.04 3.35 4.67
N ARG A 11 72.77 2.27 5.41
CA ARG A 11 73.71 1.13 5.56
C ARG A 11 73.73 0.22 4.33
N ALA A 12 72.62 0.06 3.63
CA ALA A 12 72.59 -0.66 2.36
C ALA A 12 73.36 0.09 1.28
N ASP A 13 73.22 1.42 1.20
CA ASP A 13 73.95 2.28 0.26
C ASP A 13 75.46 2.29 0.56
N GLN A 14 75.86 2.29 1.83
CA GLN A 14 77.26 2.16 2.23
C GLN A 14 77.84 0.78 1.88
N ALA A 15 77.09 -0.31 2.11
CA ALA A 15 77.50 -1.67 1.73
C ALA A 15 77.61 -1.83 0.21
N VAL A 16 76.74 -1.18 -0.58
CA VAL A 16 76.85 -1.18 -2.06
C VAL A 16 78.08 -0.41 -2.52
N ALA A 17 78.37 0.74 -1.92
CA ALA A 17 79.54 1.56 -2.27
C ALA A 17 80.87 0.88 -1.90
N LEU A 18 80.93 0.21 -0.76
CA LEU A 18 82.09 -0.57 -0.33
C LEU A 18 82.28 -1.83 -1.19
N ASN A 19 81.21 -2.54 -1.56
CA ASN A 19 81.29 -3.69 -2.47
C ASN A 19 81.80 -3.28 -3.87
N GLN A 20 81.34 -2.15 -4.41
CA GLN A 20 81.87 -1.61 -5.68
C GLN A 20 83.36 -1.26 -5.60
N ARG A 21 83.82 -0.71 -4.47
CA ARG A 21 85.24 -0.40 -4.24
C ARG A 21 86.06 -1.68 -4.08
N ALA A 22 85.56 -2.66 -3.33
CA ALA A 22 86.18 -3.96 -3.18
C ALA A 22 86.33 -4.66 -4.54
N ALA A 23 85.30 -4.64 -5.39
CA ALA A 23 85.34 -5.19 -6.75
C ALA A 23 86.37 -4.49 -7.65
N LEU A 24 86.53 -3.17 -7.54
CA LEU A 24 87.55 -2.42 -8.30
C LEU A 24 88.97 -2.75 -7.84
N VAL A 25 89.18 -2.85 -6.52
CA VAL A 25 90.48 -3.22 -5.94
C VAL A 25 90.82 -4.66 -6.29
N ASP A 26 89.85 -5.57 -6.28
CA ASP A 26 90.03 -6.98 -6.67
C ASP A 26 90.35 -7.12 -8.17
N PHE A 27 89.67 -6.35 -9.02
CA PHE A 27 90.01 -6.27 -10.45
C PHE A 27 91.44 -5.75 -10.67
N GLY A 28 91.84 -4.69 -9.96
CA GLY A 28 93.21 -4.17 -10.00
C GLY A 28 94.25 -5.17 -9.50
N ALA A 29 93.95 -5.88 -8.40
CA ALA A 29 94.80 -6.93 -7.85
C ALA A 29 94.96 -8.09 -8.86
N SER A 30 93.89 -8.48 -9.54
CA SER A 30 93.91 -9.55 -10.56
C SER A 30 94.82 -9.21 -11.75
N ILE A 31 94.81 -7.95 -12.21
CA ILE A 31 95.71 -7.46 -13.27
C ILE A 31 97.16 -7.50 -12.80
N LEU A 32 97.43 -7.04 -11.57
CA LEU A 32 98.77 -7.02 -10.99
C LEU A 32 99.34 -8.43 -10.80
N THR A 33 98.51 -9.41 -10.40
CA THR A 33 98.93 -10.82 -10.32
C THR A 33 99.14 -11.49 -11.69
N ALA A 34 98.52 -10.95 -12.75
CA ALA A 34 98.69 -11.47 -14.10
C ALA A 34 99.99 -11.00 -14.78
N ILE A 35 100.66 -9.98 -14.23
CA ILE A 35 101.99 -9.56 -14.70
C ILE A 35 103.02 -10.58 -14.20
N PRO A 36 103.69 -11.35 -15.09
CA PRO A 36 104.71 -12.30 -14.68
C PRO A 36 105.86 -11.57 -14.00
N ASP A 37 106.25 -12.07 -12.84
CA ASP A 37 107.32 -11.50 -12.03
C ASP A 37 108.67 -11.59 -12.76
N ILE A 38 109.27 -10.43 -13.07
CA ILE A 38 110.65 -10.38 -13.57
C ILE A 38 111.58 -10.43 -12.36
N GLY A 39 111.74 -11.62 -11.81
CA GLY A 39 112.83 -11.91 -10.90
C GLY A 39 114.07 -12.25 -11.70
N GLU A 40 114.92 -11.26 -12.02
CA GLU A 40 116.23 -11.53 -12.58
C GLU A 40 117.06 -12.34 -11.57
N ARG A 41 117.20 -13.65 -11.81
CA ARG A 41 118.16 -14.50 -11.11
C ARG A 41 119.49 -14.44 -11.87
N ALA A 42 120.35 -13.49 -11.50
CA ALA A 42 121.73 -13.48 -11.94
C ALA A 42 122.59 -14.31 -10.96
N GLU A 43 123.12 -15.45 -11.42
CA GLU A 43 124.03 -16.28 -10.64
C GLU A 43 125.44 -16.32 -11.28
N PRO A 44 126.42 -15.60 -10.70
CA PRO A 44 127.81 -16.04 -10.78
C PRO A 44 128.38 -16.20 -9.35
N LEU A 45 128.81 -17.41 -9.02
CA LEU A 45 129.53 -17.77 -7.78
C LEU A 45 128.76 -17.58 -6.45
N ARG A 46 127.63 -18.30 -6.33
CA ARG A 46 127.13 -18.95 -5.08
C ARG A 46 127.06 -18.08 -3.80
N VAL A 47 126.59 -16.85 -3.90
CA VAL A 47 125.87 -16.12 -2.83
C VAL A 47 124.77 -15.29 -3.49
N GLY A 48 123.50 -15.66 -3.30
CA GLY A 48 122.36 -15.04 -4.00
C GLY A 48 121.66 -13.97 -3.17
N ILE A 49 121.41 -12.80 -3.77
CA ILE A 49 120.50 -11.78 -3.27
C ILE A 49 119.21 -11.90 -4.10
N SER A 50 118.09 -12.23 -3.46
CA SER A 50 116.79 -12.21 -4.13
C SER A 50 116.13 -10.85 -3.92
N ILE A 51 115.95 -10.07 -4.98
CA ILE A 51 114.99 -8.97 -4.99
C ILE A 51 113.62 -9.63 -5.13
N GLY A 52 112.87 -9.71 -4.03
CA GLY A 52 111.52 -10.25 -4.03
C GLY A 52 110.58 -9.35 -4.83
N SER A 53 109.76 -9.99 -5.65
CA SER A 53 108.64 -9.39 -6.39
C SER A 53 107.91 -8.30 -5.62
N ILE A 54 108.02 -7.04 -6.08
CA ILE A 54 107.20 -5.95 -5.52
C ILE A 54 105.72 -6.15 -5.90
N THR A 55 105.44 -6.85 -7.01
CA THR A 55 104.08 -7.08 -7.52
C THR A 55 103.29 -8.10 -6.70
N LYS A 56 103.90 -9.20 -6.23
CA LYS A 56 103.20 -10.19 -5.38
C LYS A 56 102.81 -9.66 -3.99
N ASN A 57 103.72 -8.96 -3.31
CA ASN A 57 103.42 -8.39 -1.99
C ASN A 57 102.35 -7.30 -2.06
N LEU A 58 102.31 -6.54 -3.16
CA LEU A 58 101.29 -5.52 -3.41
C LEU A 58 99.92 -6.15 -3.70
N ALA A 59 99.88 -7.21 -4.50
CA ALA A 59 98.65 -7.95 -4.80
C ALA A 59 98.06 -8.68 -3.57
N GLU A 60 98.90 -9.29 -2.73
CA GLU A 60 98.47 -9.91 -1.46
C GLU A 60 97.99 -8.85 -0.44
N GLY A 61 98.61 -7.66 -0.41
CA GLY A 61 98.12 -6.53 0.38
C GLY A 61 96.77 -5.99 -0.11
N MET A 62 96.55 -5.98 -1.42
CA MET A 62 95.27 -5.58 -2.03
C MET A 62 94.17 -6.62 -1.78
N SER A 63 94.46 -7.92 -1.84
CA SER A 63 93.48 -8.98 -1.54
C SER A 63 93.12 -9.06 -0.05
N LEU A 64 94.06 -8.73 0.86
CA LEU A 64 93.77 -8.51 2.28
C LEU A 64 92.86 -7.29 2.48
N ALA A 65 93.08 -6.20 1.75
CA ALA A 65 92.20 -5.03 1.79
C ALA A 65 90.77 -5.36 1.29
N VAL A 66 90.64 -6.15 0.21
CA VAL A 66 89.35 -6.66 -0.29
C VAL A 66 88.66 -7.54 0.75
N SER A 67 89.41 -8.40 1.45
CA SER A 67 88.85 -9.28 2.49
C SER A 67 88.34 -8.51 3.71
N VAL A 68 89.05 -7.45 4.12
CA VAL A 68 88.61 -6.54 5.20
C VAL A 68 87.38 -5.74 4.76
N MET A 69 87.37 -5.21 3.53
CA MET A 69 86.21 -4.50 2.98
C MET A 69 84.98 -5.42 2.85
N GLY A 70 85.16 -6.67 2.41
CA GLY A 70 84.08 -7.66 2.35
C GLY A 70 83.54 -8.06 3.73
N GLN A 71 84.38 -8.04 4.77
CA GLN A 71 83.93 -8.27 6.16
C GLN A 71 83.13 -7.08 6.69
N GLU A 72 83.54 -5.84 6.38
CA GLU A 72 82.79 -4.62 6.70
C GLU A 72 81.45 -4.56 5.95
N ASP A 73 81.40 -4.98 4.69
CA ASP A 73 80.18 -5.11 3.88
C ASP A 73 79.17 -6.07 4.49
N LEU A 74 79.64 -7.25 4.92
CA LEU A 74 78.81 -8.24 5.59
C LEU A 74 78.23 -7.70 6.91
N MET A 75 79.01 -6.91 7.65
CA MET A 75 78.53 -6.25 8.87
C MET A 75 77.46 -5.20 8.59
N GLN A 76 77.68 -4.31 7.62
CA GLN A 76 76.73 -3.26 7.25
C GLN A 76 75.45 -3.83 6.63
N SER A 77 75.57 -4.85 5.78
CA SER A 77 74.44 -5.58 5.22
C SER A 77 73.64 -6.34 6.30
N ALA A 78 74.32 -6.99 7.24
CA ALA A 78 73.67 -7.64 8.38
C ALA A 78 72.92 -6.64 9.28
N GLU A 79 73.47 -5.43 9.48
CA GLU A 79 72.79 -4.34 10.19
C GLU A 79 71.57 -3.80 9.43
N GLY A 80 71.65 -3.65 8.10
CA GLY A 80 70.51 -3.27 7.26
C GLY A 80 69.37 -4.29 7.32
N VAL A 81 69.69 -5.59 7.25
CA VAL A 81 68.70 -6.67 7.42
C VAL A 81 68.09 -6.67 8.82
N ARG A 82 68.88 -6.39 9.87
CA ARG A 82 68.37 -6.24 11.24
C ARG A 82 67.44 -5.04 11.38
N ALA A 83 67.75 -3.92 10.74
CA ALA A 83 66.89 -2.72 10.73
C ALA A 83 65.55 -3.00 10.04
N SER A 84 65.57 -3.65 8.88
CA SER A 84 64.37 -4.07 8.14
C SER A 84 63.49 -5.06 8.94
N ARG A 85 64.10 -6.02 9.64
CA ARG A 85 63.34 -6.92 10.54
C ARG A 85 62.69 -6.17 11.70
N LYS A 86 63.39 -5.22 12.33
CA LYS A 86 62.83 -4.37 13.39
C LYS A 86 61.64 -3.56 12.89
N GLU A 87 61.73 -2.98 11.70
CA GLU A 87 60.65 -2.25 11.05
C GLU A 87 59.43 -3.15 10.75
N SER A 88 59.65 -4.37 10.26
CA SER A 88 58.59 -5.37 10.09
C SER A 88 57.85 -5.66 11.39
N PHE A 89 58.58 -5.84 12.51
CA PHE A 89 57.94 -6.01 13.82
C PHE A 89 57.20 -4.76 14.31
N ILE A 90 57.72 -3.55 14.04
CA ILE A 90 57.03 -2.30 14.36
C ILE A 90 55.72 -2.18 13.57
N ARG A 91 55.74 -2.49 12.26
CA ARG A 91 54.52 -2.51 11.44
C ARG A 91 53.51 -3.53 11.94
N GLN A 92 53.95 -4.75 12.28
CA GLN A 92 53.06 -5.76 12.86
C GLN A 92 52.45 -5.29 14.18
N LEU A 93 53.21 -4.60 15.03
CA LEU A 93 52.70 -4.01 16.26
C LEU A 93 51.69 -2.88 15.99
N GLN A 94 51.95 -2.02 15.01
CA GLN A 94 51.02 -0.96 14.60
C GLN A 94 49.71 -1.55 14.06
N GLU A 95 49.80 -2.57 13.20
CA GLU A 95 48.66 -3.30 12.65
C GLU A 95 47.83 -3.94 13.76
N ARG A 96 48.47 -4.69 14.68
CA ARG A 96 47.78 -5.30 15.84
C ARG A 96 47.13 -4.25 16.74
N ARG A 97 47.79 -3.11 16.97
CA ARG A 97 47.19 -1.99 17.73
C ARG A 97 46.00 -1.39 17.00
N MET A 98 46.08 -1.23 15.69
CA MET A 98 44.96 -0.76 14.88
C MET A 98 43.78 -1.74 14.96
N GLN A 99 44.03 -3.05 14.77
CA GLN A 99 43.02 -4.09 14.88
C GLN A 99 42.38 -4.14 16.27
N ALA A 100 43.17 -4.02 17.34
CA ALA A 100 42.64 -3.93 18.70
C ALA A 100 41.76 -2.68 18.90
N ASN A 101 42.15 -1.54 18.34
CA ASN A 101 41.34 -0.31 18.40
C ASN A 101 40.04 -0.43 17.58
N VAL A 102 40.07 -1.07 16.42
CA VAL A 102 38.89 -1.35 15.59
C VAL A 102 37.95 -2.29 16.34
N ALA A 103 38.44 -3.42 16.85
CA ALA A 103 37.65 -4.35 17.65
C ALA A 103 37.03 -3.66 18.89
N GLY A 104 37.79 -2.79 19.56
CA GLY A 104 37.28 -2.00 20.69
C GLY A 104 36.19 -0.99 20.31
N ARG A 105 36.20 -0.46 19.07
CA ARG A 105 35.11 0.37 18.55
C ARG A 105 33.91 -0.47 18.14
N ASP A 106 34.13 -1.62 17.52
CA ASP A 106 33.06 -2.53 17.13
C ASP A 106 32.25 -2.99 18.34
N ILE A 107 32.90 -3.31 19.46
CA ILE A 107 32.21 -3.62 20.74
C ILE A 107 31.27 -2.47 21.13
N LYS A 108 31.73 -1.22 21.08
CA LYS A 108 30.89 -0.05 21.42
C LYS A 108 29.72 0.12 20.46
N VAL A 109 29.91 -0.16 19.17
CA VAL A 109 28.84 -0.12 18.18
C VAL A 109 27.80 -1.21 18.47
N THR A 110 28.25 -2.43 18.75
CA THR A 110 27.37 -3.54 19.13
C THR A 110 26.59 -3.24 20.41
N ASP A 111 27.22 -2.66 21.43
CA ASP A 111 26.54 -2.23 22.66
C ASP A 111 25.41 -1.24 22.36
N LYS A 112 25.65 -0.26 21.48
CA LYS A 112 24.62 0.70 21.07
C LYS A 112 23.52 0.08 20.23
N GLN A 113 23.85 -0.91 19.40
CA GLN A 113 22.83 -1.69 18.68
C GLN A 113 21.97 -2.51 19.65
N ILE A 114 22.56 -3.09 20.71
CA ILE A 114 21.82 -3.81 21.76
C ILE A 114 20.88 -2.86 22.52
N GLU A 115 21.33 -1.66 22.86
CA GLU A 115 20.45 -0.65 23.48
C GLU A 115 19.28 -0.29 22.54
N ALA A 116 19.55 -0.07 21.25
CA ALA A 116 18.51 0.24 20.28
C ALA A 116 17.51 -0.91 20.08
N THR A 117 17.96 -2.17 20.10
CA THR A 117 17.05 -3.33 19.99
C THR A 117 16.21 -3.54 21.24
N LYS A 118 16.72 -3.22 22.44
CA LYS A 118 15.93 -3.20 23.67
C LYS A 118 14.78 -2.19 23.60
N VAL A 119 15.05 -0.97 23.11
CA VAL A 119 14.00 0.03 22.89
C VAL A 119 12.96 -0.47 21.89
N ARG A 120 13.40 -1.12 20.79
CA ARG A 120 12.47 -1.73 19.83
C ARG A 120 11.61 -2.82 20.45
N LEU A 121 12.16 -3.64 21.34
CA LEU A 121 11.40 -4.66 22.07
C LEU A 121 10.29 -3.99 22.90
N GLU A 122 10.62 -2.94 23.65
CA GLU A 122 9.62 -2.20 24.44
C GLU A 122 8.55 -1.52 23.57
N MET A 123 8.92 -1.05 22.37
CA MET A 123 7.96 -0.52 21.40
C MET A 123 7.00 -1.62 20.93
N CYS A 124 7.51 -2.79 20.53
CA CYS A 124 6.69 -3.92 20.11
C CYS A 124 5.76 -4.41 21.24
N GLU A 125 6.23 -4.44 22.49
CA GLU A 125 5.38 -4.79 23.65
C GLU A 125 4.24 -3.80 23.87
N ARG A 126 4.51 -2.49 23.70
CA ARG A 126 3.47 -1.46 23.74
C ARG A 126 2.49 -1.58 22.58
N ASP A 127 2.98 -1.88 21.39
CA ASP A 127 2.14 -2.10 20.20
C ASP A 127 1.19 -3.29 20.39
N ILE A 128 1.68 -4.39 20.98
CA ILE A 128 0.83 -5.55 21.33
C ILE A 128 -0.29 -5.13 22.29
N LYS A 129 0.03 -4.39 23.36
CA LYS A 129 -0.97 -3.91 24.32
C LYS A 129 -2.00 -3.00 23.66
N LEU A 130 -1.54 -2.10 22.78
CA LEU A 130 -2.41 -1.20 22.03
C LEU A 130 -3.32 -1.98 21.07
N GLN A 131 -2.81 -3.01 20.40
CA GLN A 131 -3.63 -3.89 19.56
C GLN A 131 -4.68 -4.65 20.38
N GLN A 132 -4.31 -5.18 21.56
CA GLN A 132 -5.25 -5.83 22.47
C GLN A 132 -6.38 -4.88 22.92
N GLN A 133 -6.04 -3.63 23.25
CA GLN A 133 -7.04 -2.61 23.58
C GLN A 133 -7.94 -2.28 22.38
N ARG A 134 -7.40 -2.21 21.17
CA ARG A 134 -8.19 -2.02 19.95
C ARG A 134 -9.16 -3.17 19.72
N VAL A 135 -8.73 -4.42 19.93
CA VAL A 135 -9.61 -5.58 19.83
C VAL A 135 -10.74 -5.49 20.86
N ALA A 136 -10.42 -5.19 22.12
CA ALA A 136 -11.44 -5.03 23.16
C ALA A 136 -12.47 -3.93 22.81
N HIS A 137 -12.00 -2.79 22.32
CA HIS A 137 -12.88 -1.69 21.88
C HIS A 137 -13.74 -2.06 20.67
N ILE A 138 -13.20 -2.81 19.70
CA ILE A 138 -13.99 -3.29 18.55
C ILE A 138 -15.09 -4.24 19.01
N VAL A 139 -14.80 -5.16 19.93
CA VAL A 139 -15.79 -6.08 20.50
C VAL A 139 -16.88 -5.29 21.23
N GLU A 140 -16.52 -4.30 22.05
CA GLU A 140 -17.48 -3.44 22.75
C GLU A 140 -18.36 -2.65 21.78
N MET A 141 -17.78 -2.10 20.70
CA MET A 141 -18.54 -1.44 19.64
C MET A 141 -19.50 -2.40 18.94
N GLU A 142 -19.06 -3.61 18.62
CA GLU A 142 -19.89 -4.63 17.99
C GLU A 142 -21.08 -5.01 18.89
N GLU A 143 -20.81 -5.27 20.17
CA GLU A 143 -21.85 -5.52 21.17
C GLU A 143 -22.84 -4.36 21.27
N TRP A 144 -22.35 -3.11 21.25
CA TRP A 144 -23.21 -1.92 21.23
C TRP A 144 -24.05 -1.85 19.95
N HIS A 145 -23.47 -2.11 18.78
CA HIS A 145 -24.17 -2.12 17.49
C HIS A 145 -25.25 -3.20 17.42
N ASN A 146 -25.03 -4.35 18.06
CA ASN A 146 -25.98 -5.46 18.12
C ASN A 146 -27.08 -5.22 19.17
N ASN A 147 -26.76 -4.60 20.31
CA ASN A 147 -27.69 -4.43 21.42
C ASN A 147 -28.46 -3.10 21.39
N LYS A 148 -28.00 -2.10 20.64
CA LYS A 148 -28.70 -0.81 20.53
C LYS A 148 -30.10 -1.01 19.96
N TYR A 149 -31.03 -0.15 20.39
CA TYR A 149 -32.41 -0.20 19.93
C TYR A 149 -32.54 0.04 18.41
N THR A 150 -31.77 0.99 17.86
CA THR A 150 -31.73 1.30 16.41
C THR A 150 -30.89 0.28 15.63
N SER A 151 -31.23 -0.99 15.81
CA SER A 151 -30.62 -2.15 15.16
C SER A 151 -31.26 -2.44 13.81
N GLU A 152 -30.56 -3.23 13.00
CA GLU A 152 -31.07 -3.77 11.74
C GLU A 152 -32.43 -4.48 11.92
N ARG A 153 -32.59 -5.23 13.03
CA ARG A 153 -33.83 -5.94 13.36
C ARG A 153 -35.03 -4.99 13.50
N LEU A 154 -34.83 -3.82 14.13
CA LEU A 154 -35.89 -2.81 14.25
C LEU A 154 -36.29 -2.29 12.86
N TYR A 155 -35.32 -1.93 12.02
CA TYR A 155 -35.60 -1.40 10.70
C TYR A 155 -36.24 -2.44 9.77
N ALA A 156 -35.82 -3.70 9.83
CA ALA A 156 -36.45 -4.79 9.07
C ALA A 156 -37.90 -5.05 9.54
N TRP A 157 -38.17 -4.97 10.84
CA TRP A 157 -39.54 -5.06 11.35
C TRP A 157 -40.39 -3.87 10.92
N MET A 158 -39.84 -2.65 10.99
CA MET A 158 -40.53 -1.44 10.58
C MET A 158 -40.84 -1.43 9.09
N ASP A 159 -39.88 -1.82 8.24
CA ASP A 159 -40.06 -1.94 6.80
C ASP A 159 -41.23 -2.88 6.45
N ASN A 160 -41.22 -4.10 6.99
CA ASN A 160 -42.31 -5.05 6.77
C ASN A 160 -43.67 -4.54 7.27
N SER A 161 -43.69 -3.87 8.42
CA SER A 161 -44.91 -3.30 8.99
C SER A 161 -45.46 -2.17 8.12
N VAL A 162 -44.59 -1.24 7.70
CA VAL A 162 -44.95 -0.12 6.84
C VAL A 162 -45.39 -0.61 5.46
N ARG A 163 -44.69 -1.58 4.87
CA ARG A 163 -45.02 -2.14 3.55
C ARG A 163 -46.39 -2.82 3.55
N SER A 164 -46.70 -3.57 4.61
CA SER A 164 -48.03 -4.18 4.80
C SER A 164 -49.14 -3.13 4.93
N LEU A 165 -48.93 -2.12 5.78
CA LEU A 165 -49.89 -1.03 5.97
C LEU A 165 -50.08 -0.22 4.69
N PHE A 166 -48.99 0.07 3.98
CA PHE A 166 -49.01 0.84 2.75
C PHE A 166 -49.82 0.15 1.65
N TYR A 167 -49.65 -1.17 1.47
CA TYR A 167 -50.46 -1.94 0.53
C TYR A 167 -51.95 -1.95 0.90
N GLN A 168 -52.28 -2.16 2.18
CA GLN A 168 -53.67 -2.13 2.65
C GLN A 168 -54.33 -0.77 2.41
N MET A 169 -53.60 0.32 2.68
CA MET A 169 -54.07 1.68 2.42
C MET A 169 -54.24 1.96 0.93
N HIS A 170 -53.35 1.44 0.08
CA HIS A 170 -53.48 1.56 -1.37
C HIS A 170 -54.75 0.89 -1.89
N VAL A 171 -55.02 -0.35 -1.45
CA VAL A 171 -56.25 -1.08 -1.83
C VAL A 171 -57.50 -0.30 -1.40
N LEU A 172 -57.53 0.19 -0.16
CA LEU A 172 -58.64 1.00 0.34
C LEU A 172 -58.84 2.28 -0.47
N ALA A 173 -57.75 3.00 -0.78
CA ALA A 173 -57.80 4.22 -1.57
C ALA A 173 -58.32 3.97 -2.99
N ASN A 174 -57.87 2.89 -3.64
CA ASN A 174 -58.34 2.49 -4.96
C ASN A 174 -59.83 2.13 -4.97
N ASP A 175 -60.31 1.43 -3.93
CA ASP A 175 -61.73 1.11 -3.78
C ASP A 175 -62.61 2.36 -3.61
N LEU A 176 -62.16 3.33 -2.80
CA LEU A 176 -62.84 4.61 -2.64
C LEU A 176 -62.85 5.42 -3.93
N ALA A 177 -61.73 5.43 -4.66
CA ALA A 177 -61.63 6.11 -5.93
C ALA A 177 -62.62 5.49 -6.94
N LYS A 178 -62.69 4.15 -7.05
CA LYS A 178 -63.68 3.45 -7.89
C LYS A 178 -65.12 3.76 -7.51
N LYS A 179 -65.44 3.95 -6.21
CA LYS A 179 -66.76 4.42 -5.77
C LYS A 179 -67.06 5.83 -6.28
N ALA A 180 -66.10 6.74 -6.23
CA ALA A 180 -66.26 8.09 -6.79
C ALA A 180 -66.53 8.05 -8.31
N GLN A 181 -65.83 7.18 -9.06
CA GLN A 181 -66.13 6.97 -10.48
C GLN A 181 -67.53 6.40 -10.72
N LYS A 182 -68.00 5.47 -9.89
CA LYS A 182 -69.38 4.95 -10.00
C LYS A 182 -70.42 6.04 -9.74
N ALA A 183 -70.20 6.90 -8.74
CA ALA A 183 -71.07 8.04 -8.46
C ALA A 183 -71.09 9.01 -9.65
N PHE A 184 -69.92 9.34 -10.21
CA PHE A 184 -69.80 10.16 -11.42
C PHE A 184 -70.59 9.57 -12.60
N ARG A 185 -70.47 8.26 -12.86
CA ARG A 185 -71.22 7.58 -13.94
C ARG A 185 -72.73 7.61 -13.72
N PHE A 186 -73.17 7.46 -12.46
CA PHE A 186 -74.58 7.54 -12.10
C PHE A 186 -75.13 8.96 -12.31
N GLU A 187 -74.41 9.97 -11.84
CA GLU A 187 -74.83 11.37 -11.95
C GLU A 187 -74.79 11.91 -13.39
N ARG A 188 -73.94 11.35 -14.26
CA ARG A 188 -73.79 11.81 -15.65
C ARG A 188 -74.45 10.92 -16.70
N GLY A 189 -74.97 9.75 -16.32
CA GLY A 189 -75.62 8.82 -17.24
C GLY A 189 -74.71 8.21 -18.31
N GLU A 190 -73.37 8.32 -18.18
CA GLU A 190 -72.42 7.82 -19.18
C GLU A 190 -71.70 6.56 -18.69
N PRO A 191 -72.08 5.36 -19.17
CA PRO A 191 -71.49 4.11 -18.68
C PRO A 191 -70.07 3.83 -19.22
N GLY A 192 -69.65 4.51 -20.29
CA GLY A 192 -68.45 4.17 -21.05
C GLY A 192 -67.14 4.85 -20.62
N ILE A 193 -67.19 5.90 -19.80
CA ILE A 193 -65.99 6.69 -19.45
C ILE A 193 -65.33 6.13 -18.18
N GLU A 194 -64.01 5.90 -18.26
CA GLU A 194 -63.18 5.41 -17.16
C GLU A 194 -61.97 6.34 -16.98
N TYR A 195 -61.94 7.05 -15.86
CA TYR A 195 -60.82 7.94 -15.49
C TYR A 195 -59.83 7.26 -14.54
N ILE A 196 -60.32 6.29 -13.76
CA ILE A 196 -59.58 5.57 -12.74
C ILE A 196 -59.24 4.19 -13.28
N GLY A 197 -57.95 3.90 -13.40
CA GLY A 197 -57.42 2.64 -13.88
C GLY A 197 -57.63 1.49 -12.89
N GLN A 198 -57.40 0.26 -13.35
CA GLN A 198 -57.61 -0.94 -12.56
C GLN A 198 -56.69 -1.01 -11.33
N SER A 199 -55.43 -0.64 -11.49
CA SER A 199 -54.40 -0.56 -10.44
C SER A 199 -53.30 0.43 -10.80
N TYR A 200 -52.77 1.14 -9.80
CA TYR A 200 -51.61 2.03 -9.91
C TYR A 200 -50.39 1.51 -9.13
N TRP A 201 -50.45 0.26 -8.67
CA TRP A 201 -49.42 -0.37 -7.88
C TRP A 201 -48.30 -0.96 -8.74
N ASP A 202 -47.06 -0.57 -8.47
CA ASP A 202 -45.86 -1.14 -9.08
C ASP A 202 -45.20 -2.19 -8.16
N ASN A 203 -45.32 -3.46 -8.52
CA ASN A 203 -44.70 -4.55 -7.76
C ASN A 203 -43.16 -4.48 -7.72
N GLY A 204 -42.52 -3.87 -8.72
CA GLY A 204 -41.05 -3.79 -8.80
C GLY A 204 -40.43 -2.79 -7.83
N ARG A 205 -41.25 -1.90 -7.25
CA ARG A 205 -40.82 -0.81 -6.35
C ARG A 205 -41.69 -0.75 -5.09
N ASP A 206 -42.29 -1.87 -4.69
CA ASP A 206 -43.19 -1.96 -3.52
C ASP A 206 -44.32 -0.93 -3.53
N GLY A 207 -44.80 -0.56 -4.72
CA GLY A 207 -45.88 0.40 -4.91
C GLY A 207 -45.53 1.84 -4.59
N LEU A 208 -44.24 2.17 -4.41
CA LEU A 208 -43.79 3.53 -4.19
C LEU A 208 -44.31 4.44 -5.31
N LEU A 209 -44.79 5.61 -4.89
CA LEU A 209 -45.42 6.60 -5.75
C LEU A 209 -46.75 6.17 -6.41
N SER A 210 -47.43 5.15 -5.89
CA SER A 210 -48.75 4.74 -6.40
C SER A 210 -49.88 5.74 -6.11
N GLY A 211 -49.65 6.70 -5.20
CA GLY A 211 -50.64 7.71 -4.81
C GLY A 211 -50.74 8.87 -5.79
N GLU A 212 -49.63 9.28 -6.38
CA GLU A 212 -49.50 10.38 -7.35
C GLU A 212 -50.31 10.15 -8.62
N PRO A 213 -50.23 8.99 -9.31
CA PRO A 213 -51.06 8.71 -10.48
C PRO A 213 -52.53 8.53 -10.11
N LEU A 214 -52.85 7.97 -8.93
CA LEU A 214 -54.23 7.88 -8.43
C LEU A 214 -54.82 9.27 -8.17
N TYR A 215 -54.04 10.17 -7.56
CA TYR A 215 -54.44 11.54 -7.31
C TYR A 215 -54.64 12.33 -8.61
N LEU A 216 -53.75 12.15 -9.59
CA LEU A 216 -53.91 12.73 -10.92
C LEU A 216 -55.19 12.23 -11.61
N ALA A 217 -55.50 10.93 -11.51
CA ALA A 217 -56.72 10.37 -12.05
C ALA A 217 -57.98 10.95 -11.41
N LEU A 218 -57.98 11.15 -10.09
CA LEU A 218 -59.05 11.85 -9.37
C LEU A 218 -59.21 13.30 -9.84
N LYS A 219 -58.10 14.01 -10.07
CA LYS A 219 -58.16 15.38 -10.59
C LYS A 219 -58.69 15.46 -12.02
N ARG A 220 -58.41 14.46 -12.86
CA ARG A 220 -59.03 14.34 -14.18
C ARG A 220 -60.53 14.10 -14.11
N LEU A 221 -60.97 13.24 -13.18
CA LEU A 221 -62.39 13.01 -12.92
C LEU A 221 -63.09 14.29 -12.44
N GLU A 222 -62.48 15.03 -11.51
CA GLU A 222 -62.99 16.32 -11.02
C GLU A 222 -63.08 17.36 -12.15
N ALA A 223 -62.04 17.48 -12.98
CA ALA A 223 -62.05 18.40 -14.12
C ALA A 223 -63.18 18.06 -15.11
N ALA A 224 -63.35 16.78 -15.45
CA ALA A 224 -64.43 16.32 -16.32
C ALA A 224 -65.82 16.60 -15.74
N TYR A 225 -65.96 16.50 -14.42
CA TYR A 225 -67.19 16.87 -13.73
C TYR A 225 -67.47 18.38 -13.82
N LEU A 226 -66.45 19.22 -13.69
CA LEU A 226 -66.63 20.68 -13.73
C LEU A 226 -66.81 21.24 -15.16
N GLU A 227 -66.16 20.64 -16.16
CA GLU A 227 -66.26 21.08 -17.56
C GLU A 227 -67.68 20.97 -18.12
N ARG A 228 -68.41 19.92 -17.72
CA ARG A 228 -69.79 19.72 -18.16
C ARG A 228 -70.76 20.35 -17.17
N ARG A 229 -71.40 21.44 -17.60
CA ARG A 229 -72.43 22.11 -16.82
C ARG A 229 -73.71 21.27 -16.85
N ASN A 230 -74.13 20.74 -15.70
CA ASN A 230 -75.46 20.14 -15.55
C ASN A 230 -76.48 21.26 -15.46
N HIS A 231 -77.16 21.54 -16.57
CA HIS A 231 -78.44 22.20 -16.51
C HIS A 231 -79.44 21.31 -17.24
N ASP A 232 -79.78 20.21 -16.60
CA ASP A 232 -80.88 19.37 -17.04
C ASP A 232 -82.19 20.03 -16.60
N PHE A 233 -83.24 19.84 -17.40
CA PHE A 233 -84.55 20.36 -17.09
C PHE A 233 -85.20 19.49 -16.01
N GLU A 234 -85.44 20.06 -14.84
CA GLU A 234 -86.26 19.42 -13.81
C GLU A 234 -87.73 19.49 -14.21
N ILE A 235 -88.30 18.35 -14.63
CA ILE A 235 -89.68 18.25 -15.12
C ILE A 235 -90.51 17.42 -14.13
N VAL A 236 -91.71 17.90 -13.80
CA VAL A 236 -92.69 17.17 -13.00
C VAL A 236 -93.89 16.81 -13.85
N LYS A 237 -94.15 15.51 -14.03
CA LYS A 237 -95.31 14.97 -14.76
C LYS A 237 -96.26 14.24 -13.82
N ASN A 238 -97.51 14.69 -13.76
CA ASN A 238 -98.57 14.02 -13.01
C ASN A 238 -99.26 12.98 -13.90
N ILE A 239 -99.21 11.71 -13.49
CA ILE A 239 -99.74 10.60 -14.26
C ILE A 239 -100.92 9.97 -13.52
N SER A 240 -102.09 9.91 -14.17
CA SER A 240 -103.27 9.27 -13.60
C SER A 240 -103.27 7.78 -13.88
N LEU A 241 -103.31 6.94 -12.84
CA LEU A 241 -103.43 5.48 -12.98
C LEU A 241 -104.68 5.08 -13.77
N ARG A 242 -105.76 5.87 -13.68
CA ARG A 242 -106.98 5.67 -14.47
C ARG A 242 -106.75 5.80 -15.98
N GLN A 243 -105.78 6.62 -16.41
CA GLN A 243 -105.50 6.85 -17.83
C GLN A 243 -104.59 5.77 -18.42
N ILE A 244 -103.63 5.26 -17.64
CA ILE A 244 -102.69 4.23 -18.13
C ILE A 244 -103.30 2.83 -18.02
N GLN A 245 -103.82 2.46 -16.85
CA GLN A 245 -104.36 1.12 -16.59
C GLN A 245 -105.59 1.20 -15.68
N PRO A 246 -106.80 1.42 -16.25
CA PRO A 246 -108.04 1.50 -15.48
C PRO A 246 -108.35 0.25 -14.65
N TRP A 247 -107.99 -0.94 -15.15
CA TRP A 247 -108.20 -2.21 -14.47
C TRP A 247 -107.29 -2.36 -13.24
N ALA A 248 -106.06 -1.84 -13.30
CA ALA A 248 -105.14 -1.82 -12.18
C ALA A 248 -105.70 -0.97 -11.03
N LEU A 249 -106.38 0.14 -11.34
CA LEU A 249 -107.07 0.96 -10.35
C LEU A 249 -108.25 0.23 -9.69
N ILE A 250 -108.97 -0.62 -10.41
CA ILE A 250 -110.05 -1.44 -9.87
C ILE A 250 -109.47 -2.50 -8.92
N ASN A 251 -108.42 -3.21 -9.35
CA ASN A 251 -107.71 -4.17 -8.51
C ASN A 251 -107.19 -3.52 -7.23
N LEU A 252 -106.60 -2.32 -7.31
CA LEU A 252 -106.16 -1.57 -6.13
C LEU A 252 -107.28 -1.33 -5.12
N ARG A 253 -108.51 -1.06 -5.59
CA ARG A 253 -109.68 -0.82 -4.72
C ARG A 253 -110.21 -2.09 -4.08
N GLU A 254 -110.09 -3.23 -4.75
CA GLU A 254 -110.61 -4.52 -4.28
C GLU A 254 -109.62 -5.25 -3.36
N THR A 255 -108.33 -5.24 -3.71
CA THR A 255 -107.29 -6.01 -2.99
C THR A 255 -106.39 -5.14 -2.11
N GLY A 256 -106.42 -3.82 -2.28
CA GLY A 256 -105.60 -2.86 -1.53
C GLY A 256 -104.17 -2.67 -2.06
N THR A 257 -103.74 -3.45 -3.07
CA THR A 257 -102.38 -3.40 -3.63
C THR A 257 -102.41 -3.52 -5.16
N VAL A 258 -101.49 -2.84 -5.84
CA VAL A 258 -101.38 -2.90 -7.31
C VAL A 258 -99.95 -2.76 -7.78
N GLU A 259 -99.58 -3.55 -8.78
CA GLU A 259 -98.36 -3.38 -9.56
C GLU A 259 -98.71 -2.69 -10.87
N PHE A 260 -97.94 -1.67 -11.24
CA PHE A 260 -98.10 -0.98 -12.51
C PHE A 260 -96.72 -0.63 -13.08
N SER A 261 -96.64 -0.53 -14.41
CA SER A 261 -95.41 -0.15 -15.12
C SER A 261 -95.65 1.16 -15.87
N ILE A 262 -94.74 2.12 -15.69
CA ILE A 262 -94.70 3.31 -16.54
C ILE A 262 -93.67 3.02 -17.64
N LEU A 263 -94.09 3.08 -18.90
CA LEU A 263 -93.21 2.86 -20.05
C LEU A 263 -92.54 4.18 -20.47
N GLU A 264 -91.33 4.07 -21.01
CA GLU A 264 -90.53 5.19 -21.53
C GLU A 264 -91.28 6.11 -22.52
N PRO A 265 -92.10 5.60 -23.47
CA PRO A 265 -92.79 6.46 -24.44
C PRO A 265 -93.72 7.50 -23.80
N PHE A 266 -94.21 7.26 -22.58
CA PHE A 266 -95.02 8.26 -21.89
C PHE A 266 -94.23 9.53 -21.57
N PHE A 267 -92.91 9.47 -21.44
CA PHE A 267 -92.07 10.65 -21.21
C PHE A 267 -91.59 11.25 -22.53
N ASP A 268 -91.16 10.42 -23.49
CA ASP A 268 -90.59 10.87 -24.78
C ASP A 268 -91.60 11.63 -25.66
N PHE A 269 -92.89 11.30 -25.59
CA PHE A 269 -93.91 12.03 -26.38
C PHE A 269 -94.11 13.47 -25.93
N ASP A 270 -93.93 13.75 -24.62
CA ASP A 270 -94.09 15.11 -24.08
C ASP A 270 -92.80 15.92 -24.27
N PHE A 271 -91.65 15.25 -24.33
CA PHE A 271 -90.33 15.82 -24.48
C PHE A 271 -89.54 15.02 -25.51
N PRO A 272 -89.67 15.35 -26.82
CA PRO A 272 -88.87 14.70 -27.85
C PRO A 272 -87.39 15.01 -27.65
N ASP A 273 -86.54 14.00 -27.87
CA ASP A 273 -85.08 14.08 -27.81
C ASP A 273 -84.49 15.20 -28.69
#